data_AF-A0AA38ZW32-F1
#
_entry.id   AF-A0AA38ZW32-F1
#
_cell.length_a   1.000
_cell.length_b   1.000
_cell.length_c   1.000
_cell.angle_alpha   90.00
_cell.angle_beta   90.00
_cell.angle_gamma   90.00
#
_symmetry.space_group_name_H-M   'P 1'
#
loop_
_entity.id
_entity.type
_entity.pdbx_description
1 polymer ?
#
loop_
_entity_poly.entity_id
_entity_poly.type
_entity_poly.pdbx_seq_one_letter_code
_entity_poly.pdbx_strand_id
1 'polypeptide(L)'
;MDFLYHEIEKEIEDLANCYDFRVISEYSKKQLTTMFLLDGCFLPYFICCFHNSEEGGLNGWNFTNHQIACIKQDLFLLENQLPFQVLRLLFRDADFPGESMEDMIEDFVTSNIPMPRGIVGILKIDVPCHLLHFLQGAFLGRLETMTPRQETAPTELMRERKSFRKGQERPIWHSCKNVQQLMAAGIRFKPSRTNRLTDISFTSYFGITGCLMLPPITMNTSTLIIFLNLIAFESSNATNQLGVISYLCFLDSLIDHWDDVKELQAARVLHNFVGDQREVAQFFNHVCGKLVPNPITYKEVQQQIQVHVERYYSSKVRMWLSQCRYTYFSSPWSIIALTGAILGLLLTAIQAYTSLFFRSTN
;
A
#
# COMPACT_ATOMS: atom_id res chain seq x y z
N MET A 1 -37.78 14.98 7.11
CA MET A 1 -37.00 14.87 8.35
C MET A 1 -37.66 13.93 9.34
N ASP A 2 -38.92 14.16 9.73
CA ASP A 2 -39.60 13.31 10.75
C ASP A 2 -39.68 11.82 10.37
N PHE A 3 -39.89 11.50 9.10
CA PHE A 3 -39.85 10.11 8.61
C PHE A 3 -38.47 9.46 8.81
N LEU A 4 -37.39 10.11 8.35
CA LEU A 4 -36.02 9.61 8.48
C LEU A 4 -35.59 9.50 9.95
N TYR A 5 -36.04 10.43 10.79
CA TYR A 5 -35.84 10.35 12.24
C TYR A 5 -36.42 9.06 12.80
N HIS A 6 -37.66 8.72 12.45
CA HIS A 6 -38.30 7.50 12.93
C HIS A 6 -37.65 6.21 12.38
N GLU A 7 -37.12 6.22 11.17
CA GLU A 7 -36.37 5.06 10.64
C GLU A 7 -35.06 4.84 11.42
N ILE A 8 -34.29 5.89 11.71
CA ILE A 8 -33.09 5.77 12.56
C ILE A 8 -33.48 5.36 13.98
N GLU A 9 -34.57 5.92 14.53
CA GLU A 9 -35.05 5.59 15.87
C GLU A 9 -35.41 4.10 16.03
N LYS A 10 -35.90 3.44 14.98
CA LYS A 10 -36.19 2.00 14.98
C LYS A 10 -34.94 1.14 15.11
N GLU A 11 -33.84 1.53 14.46
CA GLU A 11 -32.56 0.80 14.47
C GLU A 11 -31.56 1.31 15.51
N ILE A 12 -31.97 2.25 16.38
CA ILE A 12 -31.05 2.99 17.26
C ILE A 12 -30.21 2.08 18.18
N GLU A 13 -30.77 0.94 18.62
CA GLU A 13 -30.06 0.00 19.49
C GLU A 13 -28.92 -0.71 18.75
N ASP A 14 -29.16 -1.16 17.51
CA ASP A 14 -28.15 -1.80 16.67
C ASP A 14 -27.07 -0.80 16.23
N LEU A 15 -27.48 0.43 15.90
CA LEU A 15 -26.56 1.52 15.56
C LEU A 15 -25.68 1.91 16.75
N ALA A 16 -26.24 1.97 17.96
CA ALA A 16 -25.49 2.28 19.17
C ALA A 16 -24.45 1.19 19.49
N ASN A 17 -24.74 -0.09 19.20
CA ASN A 17 -23.81 -1.20 19.42
C ASN A 17 -22.53 -1.13 18.57
N CYS A 18 -22.45 -0.24 17.58
CA CYS A 18 -21.25 0.00 16.79
C CYS A 18 -20.20 0.86 17.53
N TYR A 19 -20.54 1.42 18.70
CA TYR A 19 -19.69 2.31 19.48
C TYR A 19 -19.35 1.72 20.85
N ASP A 20 -18.27 2.21 21.51
CA ASP A 20 -17.98 1.83 22.89
C ASP A 20 -19.13 2.27 23.79
N PHE A 21 -19.69 1.31 24.53
CA PHE A 21 -20.78 1.50 25.49
C PHE A 21 -20.56 2.71 26.41
N ARG A 22 -19.31 2.95 26.84
CA ARG A 22 -18.97 4.05 27.76
C ARG A 22 -19.24 5.41 27.12
N VAL A 23 -18.96 5.55 25.82
CA VAL A 23 -19.17 6.81 25.08
C VAL A 23 -20.65 7.04 24.85
N ILE A 24 -21.38 6.04 24.35
CA ILE A 24 -22.80 6.19 24.04
C ILE A 24 -23.68 6.33 25.28
N SER A 25 -23.23 5.84 26.45
CA SER A 25 -24.00 5.89 27.70
C SER A 25 -24.27 7.31 28.21
N GLU A 26 -23.50 8.30 27.72
CA GLU A 26 -23.66 9.71 28.07
C GLU A 26 -24.83 10.39 27.31
N TYR A 27 -25.37 9.73 26.28
CA TYR A 27 -26.38 10.30 25.40
C TYR A 27 -27.73 9.61 25.57
N SER A 28 -28.81 10.39 25.58
CA SER A 28 -30.16 9.84 25.46
C SER A 28 -30.39 9.29 24.04
N LYS A 29 -31.30 8.32 23.89
CA LYS A 29 -31.71 7.79 22.58
C LYS A 29 -32.08 8.92 21.60
N LYS A 30 -32.84 9.92 22.06
CA LYS A 30 -33.21 11.09 21.25
C LYS A 30 -32.00 11.90 20.77
N GLN A 31 -31.01 12.11 21.62
CA GLN A 31 -29.77 12.80 21.24
C GLN A 31 -28.98 11.99 20.21
N LEU A 32 -28.82 10.68 20.41
CA LEU A 32 -28.14 9.79 19.45
C LEU A 32 -28.85 9.76 18.09
N THR A 33 -30.17 9.60 18.08
CA THR A 33 -30.96 9.62 16.84
C THR A 33 -30.82 10.95 16.11
N THR A 34 -30.82 12.06 16.85
CA THR A 34 -30.63 13.41 16.27
C THR A 34 -29.22 13.56 15.68
N MET A 35 -28.19 13.08 16.40
CA MET A 35 -26.80 13.10 15.93
C MET A 35 -26.64 12.29 14.64
N PHE A 36 -27.11 11.03 14.62
CA PHE A 36 -27.05 10.19 13.42
C PHE A 36 -27.84 10.78 12.24
N LEU A 37 -28.97 11.42 12.49
CA LEU A 37 -29.75 12.06 11.43
C LEU A 37 -29.03 13.29 10.86
N LEU A 38 -28.49 14.17 11.72
CA LEU A 38 -27.85 15.40 11.26
C LEU A 38 -26.54 15.11 10.53
N ASP A 39 -25.66 14.33 11.16
CA ASP A 39 -24.36 13.98 10.59
C ASP A 39 -24.54 13.05 9.38
N GLY A 40 -25.49 12.13 9.49
CA GLY A 40 -25.84 11.21 8.42
C GLY A 40 -26.54 11.87 7.25
N CYS A 41 -27.19 13.03 7.37
CA CYS A 41 -27.74 13.76 6.21
C CYS A 41 -26.67 14.55 5.47
N PHE A 42 -25.67 15.08 6.18
CA PHE A 42 -24.58 15.84 5.59
C PHE A 42 -23.72 14.98 4.66
N LEU A 43 -23.37 13.77 5.09
CA LEU A 43 -22.42 12.91 4.39
C LEU A 43 -22.90 12.43 3.00
N PRO A 44 -24.09 11.83 2.85
CA PRO A 44 -24.72 11.51 1.56
C PRO A 44 -24.73 12.68 0.60
N TYR A 45 -25.14 13.81 1.12
CA TYR A 45 -25.31 15.04 0.38
C TYR A 45 -23.96 15.54 -0.15
N PHE A 46 -22.91 15.54 0.69
CA PHE A 46 -21.56 15.89 0.28
C PHE A 46 -20.98 14.93 -0.76
N ILE A 47 -21.16 13.62 -0.58
CA ILE A 47 -20.68 12.58 -1.51
C ILE A 47 -21.36 12.71 -2.88
N CYS A 48 -22.68 12.85 -2.90
CA CYS A 48 -23.44 13.07 -4.14
C CYS A 48 -22.96 14.33 -4.88
N CYS A 49 -22.72 15.43 -4.14
CA CYS A 49 -22.23 16.66 -4.73
C CYS A 49 -20.80 16.51 -5.28
N PHE A 50 -19.94 15.76 -4.58
CA PHE A 50 -18.58 15.46 -5.03
C PHE A 50 -18.59 14.69 -6.35
N HIS A 51 -19.39 13.62 -6.42
CA HIS A 51 -19.50 12.75 -7.58
C HIS A 51 -20.05 13.47 -8.82
N ASN A 52 -21.11 14.27 -8.65
CA ASN A 52 -21.75 15.00 -9.75
C ASN A 52 -21.03 16.29 -10.18
N SER A 53 -19.91 16.65 -9.54
CA SER A 53 -19.17 17.84 -9.94
C SER A 53 -18.35 17.56 -11.20
N GLU A 54 -18.79 18.10 -12.35
CA GLU A 54 -17.94 18.16 -13.55
C GLU A 54 -16.63 18.89 -13.21
N GLU A 55 -15.52 18.35 -13.72
CA GLU A 55 -14.13 18.78 -13.51
C GLU A 55 -13.97 20.27 -13.12
N GLY A 56 -13.84 20.56 -11.82
CA GLY A 56 -13.39 21.88 -11.37
C GLY A 56 -14.22 22.63 -10.34
N GLY A 57 -15.16 21.98 -9.65
CA GLY A 57 -15.38 22.27 -8.23
C GLY A 57 -16.82 22.28 -7.74
N LEU A 58 -16.96 22.02 -6.44
CA LEU A 58 -18.14 22.33 -5.61
C LEU A 58 -18.38 23.86 -5.50
N ASN A 59 -17.92 24.65 -6.49
CA ASN A 59 -17.94 26.11 -6.52
C ASN A 59 -19.36 26.68 -6.57
N GLY A 60 -20.35 25.86 -6.95
CA GLY A 60 -21.77 26.20 -6.84
C GLY A 60 -22.32 26.16 -5.41
N TRP A 61 -21.56 25.62 -4.44
CA TRP A 61 -22.05 25.25 -3.10
C TRP A 61 -21.31 25.94 -1.93
N ASN A 62 -20.80 27.16 -2.14
CA ASN A 62 -20.13 27.99 -1.11
C ASN A 62 -18.89 27.37 -0.41
N PHE A 63 -18.48 26.15 -0.76
CA PHE A 63 -17.25 25.56 -0.23
C PHE A 63 -16.05 25.94 -1.09
N THR A 64 -15.05 26.50 -0.44
CA THR A 64 -13.72 26.68 -1.02
C THR A 64 -13.02 25.33 -1.16
N ASN A 65 -12.07 25.21 -2.09
CA ASN A 65 -11.23 24.01 -2.23
C ASN A 65 -10.55 23.59 -0.92
N HIS A 66 -10.17 24.57 -0.09
CA HIS A 66 -9.63 24.31 1.24
C HIS A 66 -10.65 23.65 2.16
N GLN A 67 -11.88 24.16 2.22
CA GLN A 67 -12.95 23.55 3.03
C GLN A 67 -13.28 22.13 2.56
N ILE A 68 -13.30 21.89 1.25
CA ILE A 68 -13.51 20.54 0.68
C ILE A 68 -12.39 19.59 1.16
N ALA A 69 -11.14 20.04 1.14
CA ALA A 69 -10.01 19.26 1.62
C ALA A 69 -10.12 18.97 3.13
N CYS A 70 -10.51 19.94 3.94
CA CYS A 70 -10.75 19.75 5.38
C CYS A 70 -11.89 18.76 5.63
N ILE A 71 -13.04 18.92 4.97
CA ILE A 71 -14.18 18.00 5.10
C ILE A 71 -13.74 16.58 4.74
N LYS A 72 -13.02 16.39 3.63
CA LYS A 72 -12.50 15.08 3.23
C LYS A 72 -11.60 14.47 4.30
N GLN A 73 -10.71 15.25 4.91
CA GLN A 73 -9.87 14.77 6.01
C GLN A 73 -10.73 14.36 7.22
N ASP A 74 -11.68 15.20 7.62
CA ASP A 74 -12.57 14.97 8.75
C ASP A 74 -13.41 13.69 8.58
N LEU A 75 -13.91 13.42 7.38
CA LEU A 75 -14.73 12.24 7.08
C LEU A 75 -13.99 10.90 7.23
N PHE A 76 -12.66 10.92 7.21
CA PHE A 76 -11.82 9.73 7.41
C PHE A 76 -11.13 9.69 8.78
N LEU A 77 -11.46 10.61 9.69
CA LEU A 77 -11.01 10.51 11.08
C LEU A 77 -11.72 9.35 11.79
N LEU A 78 -10.99 8.53 12.54
CA LEU A 78 -11.53 7.39 13.28
C LEU A 78 -12.63 7.83 14.27
N GLU A 79 -12.47 9.02 14.86
CA GLU A 79 -13.42 9.60 15.81
C GLU A 79 -14.70 10.15 15.14
N ASN A 80 -14.68 10.33 13.82
CA ASN A 80 -15.78 10.91 13.03
C ASN A 80 -16.38 9.88 12.06
N GLN A 81 -16.67 8.68 12.56
CA GLN A 81 -17.21 7.59 11.76
C GLN A 81 -18.68 7.32 12.11
N LEU A 82 -19.54 7.29 11.09
CA LEU A 82 -20.92 6.83 11.20
C LEU A 82 -21.03 5.36 10.80
N PRO A 83 -21.86 4.55 11.49
CA PRO A 83 -22.17 3.20 11.03
C PRO A 83 -22.72 3.28 9.61
N PHE A 84 -22.20 2.44 8.74
CA PHE A 84 -22.57 2.44 7.33
C PHE A 84 -24.07 2.19 7.13
N GLN A 85 -24.70 1.47 8.07
CA GLN A 85 -26.14 1.26 8.12
C GLN A 85 -26.93 2.58 8.21
N VAL A 86 -26.44 3.60 8.92
CA VAL A 86 -27.06 4.94 8.95
C VAL A 86 -27.14 5.51 7.54
N LEU A 87 -26.05 5.39 6.77
CA LEU A 87 -26.02 5.86 5.39
C LEU A 87 -27.05 5.09 4.56
N ARG A 88 -27.09 3.76 4.67
CA ARG A 88 -28.07 2.94 3.92
C ARG A 88 -29.52 3.31 4.23
N LEU A 89 -29.83 3.62 5.50
CA LEU A 89 -31.17 4.08 5.89
C LEU A 89 -31.52 5.43 5.28
N LEU A 90 -30.58 6.37 5.30
CA LEU A 90 -30.79 7.74 4.82
C LEU A 90 -30.88 7.83 3.30
N PHE A 91 -30.22 6.91 2.59
CA PHE A 91 -30.21 6.84 1.14
C PHE A 91 -31.31 5.97 0.53
N ARG A 92 -31.94 5.06 1.30
CA ARG A 92 -32.92 4.08 0.78
C ARG A 92 -34.04 4.72 -0.06
N ASP A 93 -34.50 5.90 0.34
CA ASP A 93 -35.62 6.61 -0.28
C ASP A 93 -35.21 7.90 -1.00
N ALA A 94 -33.90 8.12 -1.16
CA ALA A 94 -33.37 9.31 -1.83
C ALA A 94 -33.22 9.04 -3.34
N ASP A 95 -33.96 9.80 -4.15
CA ASP A 95 -33.92 9.70 -5.61
C ASP A 95 -32.71 10.47 -6.16
N PHE A 96 -31.59 9.77 -6.30
CA PHE A 96 -30.38 10.31 -6.94
C PHE A 96 -30.36 9.92 -8.42
N PRO A 97 -30.19 10.89 -9.34
CA PRO A 97 -30.21 10.59 -10.77
C PRO A 97 -28.97 9.79 -11.19
N GLY A 98 -29.17 8.57 -11.72
CA GLY A 98 -28.23 7.92 -12.65
C GLY A 98 -27.28 6.85 -12.12
N GLU A 99 -26.94 6.82 -10.83
CA GLU A 99 -26.01 5.82 -10.23
C GLU A 99 -26.45 5.36 -8.83
N SER A 100 -26.00 4.18 -8.40
CA SER A 100 -26.30 3.68 -7.06
C SER A 100 -25.52 4.43 -5.98
N MET A 101 -26.04 4.46 -4.76
CA MET A 101 -25.35 5.02 -3.59
C MET A 101 -23.98 4.38 -3.41
N GLU A 102 -23.92 3.06 -3.55
CA GLU A 102 -22.71 2.27 -3.41
C GLU A 102 -21.64 2.71 -4.42
N ASP A 103 -22.02 2.99 -5.67
CA ASP A 103 -21.11 3.48 -6.71
C ASP A 103 -20.58 4.88 -6.37
N MET A 104 -21.44 5.80 -5.92
CA MET A 104 -21.02 7.14 -5.51
C MET A 104 -20.06 7.13 -4.31
N ILE A 105 -20.30 6.25 -3.34
CA ILE A 105 -19.41 6.09 -2.17
C ILE A 105 -18.11 5.43 -2.60
N GLU A 106 -18.15 4.42 -3.48
CA GLU A 106 -16.96 3.79 -4.04
C GLU A 106 -16.10 4.82 -4.78
N ASP A 107 -16.68 5.64 -5.65
CA ASP A 107 -15.99 6.71 -6.36
C ASP A 107 -15.41 7.75 -5.38
N PHE A 108 -16.18 8.17 -4.37
CA PHE A 108 -15.69 9.07 -3.34
C PHE A 108 -14.49 8.49 -2.57
N VAL A 109 -14.60 7.25 -2.09
CA VAL A 109 -13.53 6.61 -1.31
C VAL A 109 -12.28 6.41 -2.17
N THR A 110 -12.44 5.87 -3.38
CA THR A 110 -11.32 5.60 -4.29
C THR A 110 -10.63 6.88 -4.78
N SER A 111 -11.39 7.96 -5.00
CA SER A 111 -10.86 9.28 -5.33
C SER A 111 -10.05 9.95 -4.22
N ASN A 112 -10.19 9.50 -2.97
CA ASN A 112 -9.42 9.99 -1.83
C ASN A 112 -8.21 9.09 -1.50
N ILE A 113 -7.96 8.02 -2.26
CA ILE A 113 -6.74 7.22 -2.10
C ILE A 113 -5.56 7.98 -2.71
N PRO A 114 -4.49 8.29 -1.94
CA PRO A 114 -3.33 9.02 -2.41
C PRO A 114 -2.36 8.11 -3.18
N MET A 115 -2.85 7.34 -4.15
CA MET A 115 -2.00 6.56 -5.07
C MET A 115 -2.10 7.14 -6.49
N PRO A 116 -1.01 7.13 -7.29
CA PRO A 116 -1.09 7.54 -8.69
C PRO A 116 -2.14 6.71 -9.41
N ARG A 117 -3.06 7.31 -10.19
CA ARG A 117 -4.18 6.60 -10.87
C ARG A 117 -3.67 5.35 -11.60
N GLY A 118 -3.87 4.19 -10.98
CA GLY A 118 -3.62 2.86 -11.53
C GLY A 118 -4.97 2.18 -11.79
N ILE A 119 -4.94 0.95 -12.31
CA ILE A 119 -6.16 0.14 -12.43
C ILE A 119 -6.65 -0.16 -11.01
N VAL A 120 -7.67 0.57 -10.56
CA VAL A 120 -8.42 0.25 -9.34
C VAL A 120 -9.16 -1.05 -9.65
N GLY A 121 -8.60 -2.17 -9.24
CA GLY A 121 -9.21 -3.47 -9.52
C GLY A 121 -10.53 -3.56 -8.78
N ILE A 122 -11.60 -3.92 -9.53
CA ILE A 122 -12.98 -4.10 -9.07
C ILE A 122 -13.03 -4.53 -7.61
N LEU A 123 -13.61 -3.66 -6.80
CA LEU A 123 -13.76 -3.86 -5.37
C LEU A 123 -14.90 -4.87 -5.14
N LYS A 124 -14.56 -6.12 -4.79
CA LYS A 124 -15.53 -7.03 -4.18
C LYS A 124 -15.69 -6.59 -2.72
N ILE A 125 -16.63 -5.69 -2.48
CA ILE A 125 -16.93 -5.11 -1.16
C ILE A 125 -18.07 -5.93 -0.54
N ASP A 126 -17.79 -6.60 0.57
CA ASP A 126 -18.83 -6.91 1.56
C ASP A 126 -19.28 -5.59 2.24
N VAL A 127 -20.43 -5.54 2.91
CA VAL A 127 -20.91 -4.26 3.50
C VAL A 127 -19.91 -3.72 4.54
N PRO A 128 -19.33 -2.51 4.36
CA PRO A 128 -18.39 -1.94 5.31
C PRO A 128 -19.07 -1.49 6.60
N CYS A 129 -18.28 -1.35 7.65
CA CYS A 129 -18.79 -0.92 8.97
C CYS A 129 -18.99 0.60 9.02
N HIS A 130 -18.11 1.35 8.35
CA HIS A 130 -18.12 2.81 8.21
C HIS A 130 -17.14 3.21 7.08
N LEU A 131 -17.04 4.51 6.76
CA LEU A 131 -16.23 4.99 5.63
C LEU A 131 -14.73 4.68 5.75
N LEU A 132 -14.13 4.83 6.94
CA LEU A 132 -12.72 4.51 7.15
C LEU A 132 -12.42 3.02 6.97
N HIS A 133 -13.35 2.12 7.35
CA HIS A 133 -13.21 0.69 7.06
C HIS A 133 -13.28 0.44 5.54
N PHE A 134 -14.17 1.13 4.84
CA PHE A 134 -14.23 1.06 3.38
C PHE A 134 -12.90 1.56 2.77
N LEU A 135 -12.39 2.70 3.21
CA LEU A 135 -11.10 3.22 2.75
C LEU A 135 -9.96 2.21 2.98
N GLN A 136 -9.89 1.59 4.15
CA GLN A 136 -8.94 0.51 4.43
C GLN A 136 -9.07 -0.64 3.43
N GLY A 137 -10.30 -1.13 3.20
CA GLY A 137 -10.54 -2.19 2.22
C GLY A 137 -10.13 -1.79 0.79
N ALA A 138 -10.33 -0.52 0.44
CA ALA A 138 -9.93 0.03 -0.84
C ALA A 138 -8.39 0.06 -1.00
N PHE A 139 -7.65 0.44 0.05
CA PHE A 139 -6.19 0.31 0.10
C PHE A 139 -5.71 -1.14 -0.07
N LEU A 140 -6.41 -2.11 0.53
CA LEU A 140 -6.05 -3.52 0.46
C LEU A 140 -6.57 -4.23 -0.79
N GLY A 141 -7.44 -3.59 -1.57
CA GLY A 141 -8.12 -4.19 -2.72
C GLY A 141 -9.06 -5.35 -2.37
N ARG A 142 -9.50 -5.41 -1.10
CA ARG A 142 -10.48 -6.37 -0.57
C ARG A 142 -11.07 -5.80 0.72
N LEU A 143 -12.36 -6.00 0.93
CA LEU A 143 -12.96 -5.80 2.25
C LEU A 143 -13.12 -7.16 2.93
N GLU A 144 -12.62 -7.30 4.14
CA GLU A 144 -12.81 -8.51 4.94
C GLU A 144 -13.87 -8.23 6.01
N THR A 145 -14.81 -9.16 6.22
CA THR A 145 -15.86 -8.97 7.24
C THR A 145 -15.27 -8.84 8.64
N MET A 146 -15.81 -7.93 9.44
CA MET A 146 -15.48 -7.80 10.87
C MET A 146 -16.14 -8.87 11.72
N THR A 147 -16.09 -10.13 11.28
CA THR A 147 -16.49 -11.23 12.15
C THR A 147 -15.29 -11.60 13.02
N PRO A 148 -15.44 -11.67 14.36
CA PRO A 148 -14.43 -12.30 15.20
C PRO A 148 -14.19 -13.68 14.63
N ARG A 149 -12.93 -13.96 14.24
CA ARG A 149 -12.57 -15.29 13.76
C ARG A 149 -12.91 -16.26 14.90
N GLN A 150 -14.01 -17.01 14.78
CA GLN A 150 -14.25 -18.15 15.65
C GLN A 150 -12.98 -19.00 15.57
N GLU A 151 -12.39 -19.31 16.71
CA GLU A 151 -11.27 -20.24 16.85
C GLU A 151 -11.68 -21.62 16.31
N THR A 152 -11.75 -21.76 15.00
CA THR A 152 -12.03 -23.02 14.32
C THR A 152 -10.69 -23.65 14.02
N ALA A 153 -10.37 -24.63 14.86
CA ALA A 153 -9.24 -25.56 14.80
C ALA A 153 -7.84 -24.90 14.86
N PRO A 154 -6.81 -25.64 15.36
CA PRO A 154 -5.44 -25.13 15.46
C PRO A 154 -4.96 -24.58 14.12
N THR A 155 -4.85 -23.26 14.01
CA THR A 155 -4.42 -22.55 12.80
C THR A 155 -3.01 -23.01 12.43
N GLU A 156 -2.60 -22.84 11.17
CA GLU A 156 -1.27 -23.18 10.66
C GLU A 156 -0.11 -22.72 11.56
N LEU A 157 -0.28 -21.65 12.36
CA LEU A 157 0.64 -21.23 13.43
C LEU A 157 0.95 -22.32 14.49
N MET A 158 -0.02 -23.15 14.86
CA MET A 158 0.17 -24.31 15.76
C MET A 158 0.78 -25.52 15.03
N ARG A 159 0.53 -25.68 13.72
CA ARG A 159 1.20 -26.69 12.88
C ARG A 159 2.66 -26.33 12.61
N GLU A 160 2.96 -25.06 12.34
CA GLU A 160 4.33 -24.52 12.22
C GLU A 160 5.09 -24.68 13.53
N ARG A 161 4.48 -24.34 14.69
CA ARG A 161 5.09 -24.59 16.02
C ARG A 161 5.52 -26.05 16.24
N LYS A 162 4.83 -27.02 15.63
CA LYS A 162 5.18 -28.45 15.72
C LYS A 162 6.21 -28.90 14.66
N SER A 163 6.39 -28.17 13.56
CA SER A 163 7.40 -28.48 12.52
C SER A 163 8.75 -27.80 12.76
N PHE A 164 8.86 -26.83 13.67
CA PHE A 164 10.15 -26.31 14.14
C PHE A 164 10.92 -27.38 14.92
N ARG A 165 11.79 -28.10 14.22
CA ARG A 165 12.84 -28.92 14.83
C ARG A 165 13.69 -28.01 15.74
N LYS A 166 13.93 -28.46 16.99
CA LYS A 166 14.93 -27.88 17.90
C LYS A 166 16.22 -27.63 17.13
N GLY A 167 16.57 -26.36 16.90
CA GLY A 167 17.86 -25.95 16.34
C GLY A 167 17.83 -25.01 15.14
N GLN A 168 16.67 -24.67 14.55
CA GLN A 168 16.62 -23.58 13.56
C GLN A 168 16.35 -22.25 14.26
N GLU A 169 17.38 -21.40 14.31
CA GLU A 169 17.26 -19.99 14.65
C GLU A 169 16.19 -19.34 13.76
N ARG A 170 15.38 -18.46 14.35
CA ARG A 170 14.39 -17.67 13.61
C ARG A 170 15.13 -16.95 12.48
N PRO A 171 14.63 -16.89 11.23
CA PRO A 171 15.24 -16.06 10.21
C PRO A 171 15.10 -14.60 10.67
N ILE A 172 16.21 -14.05 11.15
CA ILE A 172 16.34 -12.70 11.64
C ILE A 172 16.35 -11.81 10.40
N TRP A 173 15.22 -11.17 10.08
CA TRP A 173 15.07 -10.21 8.97
C TRP A 173 16.14 -9.09 8.99
N HIS A 174 16.90 -8.90 10.08
CA HIS A 174 17.68 -7.72 10.46
C HIS A 174 19.02 -7.45 9.75
N SER A 175 19.52 -8.28 8.83
CA SER A 175 20.94 -8.13 8.42
C SER A 175 21.23 -7.32 7.14
N CYS A 176 20.24 -6.99 6.30
CA CYS A 176 20.39 -6.10 5.12
C CYS A 176 19.00 -5.59 4.73
N LYS A 177 18.70 -4.28 4.88
CA LYS A 177 17.30 -3.84 4.72
C LYS A 177 17.04 -2.53 3.98
N ASN A 178 17.82 -1.48 4.22
CA ASN A 178 17.47 -0.21 3.60
C ASN A 178 17.69 -0.21 2.08
N VAL A 179 17.00 0.71 1.40
CA VAL A 179 16.98 0.80 -0.05
C VAL A 179 18.39 0.82 -0.62
N GLN A 180 19.31 1.60 -0.03
CA GLN A 180 20.70 1.65 -0.47
C GLN A 180 21.41 0.29 -0.43
N GLN A 181 21.29 -0.45 0.66
CA GLN A 181 21.90 -1.78 0.80
C GLN A 181 21.31 -2.79 -0.19
N LEU A 182 19.99 -2.76 -0.39
CA LEU A 182 19.33 -3.63 -1.35
C LEU A 182 19.74 -3.29 -2.80
N MET A 183 19.88 -2.01 -3.12
CA MET A 183 20.42 -1.57 -4.41
C MET A 183 21.87 -2.03 -4.61
N ALA A 184 22.71 -1.97 -3.57
CA ALA A 184 24.07 -2.49 -3.60
C ALA A 184 24.13 -4.01 -3.82
N ALA A 185 23.10 -4.74 -3.39
CA ALA A 185 22.92 -6.17 -3.67
C ALA A 185 22.31 -6.47 -5.07
N GLY A 186 22.20 -5.45 -5.95
CA GLY A 186 21.67 -5.61 -7.31
C GLY A 186 20.14 -5.68 -7.39
N ILE A 187 19.42 -5.28 -6.33
CA ILE A 187 17.96 -5.21 -6.32
C ILE A 187 17.52 -3.85 -6.84
N ARG A 188 16.56 -3.85 -7.77
CA ARG A 188 15.93 -2.63 -8.30
C ARG A 188 14.51 -2.51 -7.78
N PHE A 189 14.09 -1.28 -7.51
CA PHE A 189 12.74 -0.94 -7.09
C PHE A 189 11.91 -0.52 -8.30
N LYS A 190 10.65 -0.94 -8.33
CA LYS A 190 9.69 -0.56 -9.37
C LYS A 190 8.28 -0.45 -8.79
N PRO A 191 7.41 0.40 -9.36
CA PRO A 191 6.01 0.41 -8.99
C PRO A 191 5.34 -0.91 -9.41
N SER A 192 4.47 -1.44 -8.55
CA SER A 192 3.57 -2.53 -8.91
C SER A 192 2.54 -2.05 -9.94
N ARG A 193 1.80 -2.99 -10.54
CA ARG A 193 0.80 -2.68 -11.58
C ARG A 193 -0.50 -2.09 -11.02
N THR A 194 -0.70 -2.21 -9.72
CA THR A 194 -1.95 -1.93 -9.00
C THR A 194 -1.64 -1.01 -7.82
N ASN A 195 -2.66 -0.32 -7.33
CA ASN A 195 -2.52 0.56 -6.16
C ASN A 195 -2.81 -0.14 -4.84
N ARG A 196 -2.87 -1.48 -4.84
CA ARG A 196 -3.23 -2.28 -3.66
C ARG A 196 -2.00 -2.46 -2.80
N LEU A 197 -2.10 -2.15 -1.51
CA LEU A 197 -0.98 -2.27 -0.57
C LEU A 197 -0.46 -3.72 -0.48
N THR A 198 -1.30 -4.70 -0.77
CA THR A 198 -0.94 -6.13 -0.77
C THR A 198 -0.04 -6.56 -1.91
N ASP A 199 0.08 -5.76 -2.96
CA ASP A 199 0.69 -6.18 -4.22
C ASP A 199 2.20 -5.91 -4.23
N ILE A 200 2.86 -6.44 -3.20
CA ILE A 200 4.31 -6.52 -3.09
C ILE A 200 4.80 -7.85 -3.66
N SER A 201 5.78 -7.80 -4.56
CA SER A 201 6.40 -9.01 -5.10
C SER A 201 7.89 -8.84 -5.37
N PHE A 202 8.63 -9.92 -5.24
CA PHE A 202 10.05 -9.95 -5.53
C PHE A 202 10.36 -10.98 -6.62
N THR A 203 11.24 -10.61 -7.54
CA THR A 203 11.72 -11.49 -8.60
C THR A 203 13.23 -11.45 -8.66
N SER A 204 13.86 -12.63 -8.62
CA SER A 204 15.31 -12.77 -8.68
C SER A 204 15.72 -13.42 -10.01
N TYR A 205 16.57 -12.74 -10.77
CA TYR A 205 17.08 -13.22 -12.04
C TYR A 205 18.52 -13.71 -11.87
N PHE A 206 18.72 -15.01 -12.10
CA PHE A 206 20.01 -15.70 -11.99
C PHE A 206 20.72 -15.54 -10.62
N GLY A 207 20.04 -14.97 -9.62
CA GLY A 207 20.62 -14.58 -8.34
C GLY A 207 21.72 -13.52 -8.47
N ILE A 208 21.63 -12.65 -9.48
CA ILE A 208 22.58 -11.55 -9.75
C ILE A 208 21.84 -10.19 -9.71
N THR A 209 20.59 -10.17 -10.18
CA THR A 209 19.74 -8.98 -10.15
C THR A 209 18.38 -9.32 -9.56
N GLY A 210 17.91 -8.50 -8.64
CA GLY A 210 16.57 -8.57 -8.08
C GLY A 210 15.68 -7.45 -8.61
N CYS A 211 14.37 -7.66 -8.58
CA CYS A 211 13.38 -6.61 -8.80
C CYS A 211 12.31 -6.72 -7.72
N LEU A 212 12.22 -5.70 -6.87
CA LEU A 212 11.19 -5.55 -5.85
C LEU A 212 10.13 -4.59 -6.37
N MET A 213 8.93 -5.12 -6.57
CA MET A 213 7.76 -4.37 -7.02
C MET A 213 6.98 -3.93 -5.79
N LEU A 214 6.72 -2.63 -5.68
CA LEU A 214 6.01 -2.03 -4.55
C LEU A 214 4.82 -1.20 -5.02
N PRO A 215 3.67 -1.26 -4.31
CA PRO A 215 2.57 -0.32 -4.49
C PRO A 215 3.06 1.11 -4.41
N PRO A 216 2.83 1.93 -5.45
CA PRO A 216 3.30 3.31 -5.46
C PRO A 216 2.48 4.16 -4.48
N ILE A 217 3.14 5.00 -3.69
CA ILE A 217 2.51 5.83 -2.65
C ILE A 217 2.75 7.32 -2.84
N THR A 218 1.75 8.13 -2.50
CA THR A 218 1.88 9.60 -2.49
C THR A 218 1.85 10.12 -1.06
N MET A 219 2.96 10.70 -0.61
CA MET A 219 3.10 11.29 0.72
C MET A 219 2.77 12.78 0.64
N ASN A 220 1.69 13.20 1.31
CA ASN A 220 1.32 14.59 1.57
C ASN A 220 0.69 14.68 2.98
N THR A 221 0.41 15.89 3.45
CA THR A 221 -0.18 16.11 4.79
C THR A 221 -1.47 15.32 5.02
N SER A 222 -2.37 15.25 4.02
CA SER A 222 -3.61 14.46 4.11
C SER A 222 -3.34 12.96 4.21
N THR A 223 -2.40 12.44 3.42
CA THR A 223 -2.02 11.02 3.45
C THR A 223 -1.49 10.62 4.83
N LEU A 224 -0.68 11.46 5.46
CA LEU A 224 -0.15 11.21 6.81
C LEU A 224 -1.30 11.07 7.81
N ILE A 225 -2.28 11.98 7.76
CA ILE A 225 -3.47 11.95 8.63
C ILE A 225 -4.29 10.68 8.38
N ILE A 226 -4.53 10.33 7.11
CA ILE A 226 -5.25 9.10 6.73
C ILE A 226 -4.53 7.87 7.29
N PHE A 227 -3.21 7.75 7.12
CA PHE A 227 -2.47 6.61 7.65
C PHE A 227 -2.51 6.54 9.17
N LEU A 228 -2.40 7.67 9.88
CA LEU A 228 -2.53 7.67 11.35
C LEU A 228 -3.90 7.15 11.80
N ASN A 229 -4.98 7.55 11.12
CA ASN A 229 -6.32 7.06 11.43
C ASN A 229 -6.51 5.58 11.07
N LEU A 230 -5.95 5.12 9.95
CA LEU A 230 -5.93 3.70 9.59
C LEU A 230 -5.12 2.87 10.58
N ILE A 231 -3.98 3.36 11.06
CA ILE A 231 -3.17 2.71 12.10
C ILE A 231 -3.98 2.59 13.39
N ALA A 232 -4.62 3.68 13.84
CA ALA A 232 -5.44 3.68 15.05
C ALA A 232 -6.60 2.68 14.91
N PHE A 233 -7.25 2.70 13.76
CA PHE A 233 -8.33 1.78 13.42
C PHE A 233 -7.87 0.31 13.49
N GLU A 234 -6.83 -0.07 12.74
CA GLU A 234 -6.31 -1.44 12.73
C GLU A 234 -5.77 -1.88 14.11
N SER A 235 -5.21 -0.96 14.88
CA SER A 235 -4.70 -1.23 16.24
C SER A 235 -5.83 -1.45 17.26
N SER A 236 -6.99 -0.81 17.05
CA SER A 236 -8.18 -0.97 17.88
C SER A 236 -9.03 -2.18 17.50
N ASN A 237 -8.88 -2.68 16.26
CA ASN A 237 -9.72 -3.72 15.71
C ASN A 237 -9.29 -5.12 16.20
N ALA A 238 -10.24 -5.88 16.76
CA ALA A 238 -10.01 -7.22 17.27
C ALA A 238 -9.77 -8.29 16.19
N THR A 239 -9.99 -7.99 14.91
CA THR A 239 -9.89 -8.97 13.81
C THR A 239 -8.44 -9.30 13.39
N ASN A 240 -7.43 -8.62 13.94
CA ASN A 240 -6.02 -8.74 13.54
C ASN A 240 -5.77 -8.50 12.04
N GLN A 241 -6.64 -7.72 11.40
CA GLN A 241 -6.50 -7.29 10.00
C GLN A 241 -5.51 -6.12 9.91
N LEU A 242 -4.23 -6.43 10.09
CA LEU A 242 -3.11 -5.47 10.13
C LEU A 242 -2.55 -5.19 8.73
N GLY A 243 -3.40 -5.06 7.71
CA GLY A 243 -2.97 -4.98 6.31
C GLY A 243 -2.17 -3.72 6.01
N VAL A 244 -2.70 -2.56 6.43
CA VAL A 244 -2.06 -1.25 6.29
C VAL A 244 -0.82 -1.18 7.18
N ILE A 245 -0.92 -1.60 8.44
CA ILE A 245 0.21 -1.65 9.38
C ILE A 245 1.34 -2.52 8.81
N SER A 246 1.03 -3.71 8.29
CA SER A 246 2.06 -4.61 7.73
C SER A 246 2.77 -3.99 6.53
N TYR A 247 2.04 -3.25 5.69
CA TYR A 247 2.61 -2.52 4.58
C TYR A 247 3.53 -1.39 5.04
N LEU A 248 3.06 -0.57 5.99
CA LEU A 248 3.85 0.53 6.53
C LEU A 248 5.12 0.05 7.25
N CYS A 249 5.05 -1.05 8.00
CA CYS A 249 6.24 -1.69 8.59
C CYS A 249 7.19 -2.26 7.53
N PHE A 250 6.67 -2.74 6.39
CA PHE A 250 7.51 -3.19 5.29
C PHE A 250 8.28 -2.00 4.69
N LEU A 251 7.63 -0.85 4.47
CA LEU A 251 8.28 0.37 4.00
C LEU A 251 9.25 0.96 5.02
N ASP A 252 8.89 0.98 6.30
CA ASP A 252 9.78 1.37 7.40
C ASP A 252 11.08 0.57 7.35
N SER A 253 10.97 -0.74 7.14
CA SER A 253 12.15 -1.59 7.00
C SER A 253 13.04 -1.24 5.80
N LEU A 254 12.51 -0.54 4.79
CA LEU A 254 13.27 -0.08 3.62
C LEU A 254 13.82 1.34 3.79
N ILE A 255 13.18 2.19 4.59
CA ILE A 255 13.43 3.64 4.65
C ILE A 255 14.06 3.98 6.01
N ASP A 256 15.38 3.94 6.08
CA ASP A 256 16.12 4.36 7.29
C ASP A 256 16.50 5.85 7.21
N HIS A 257 16.90 6.32 6.01
CA HIS A 257 17.44 7.65 5.78
C HIS A 257 16.72 8.39 4.64
N TRP A 258 16.86 9.71 4.57
CA TRP A 258 16.26 10.51 3.49
C TRP A 258 16.81 10.16 2.10
N ASP A 259 18.00 9.56 2.02
CA ASP A 259 18.54 9.03 0.76
C ASP A 259 17.70 7.85 0.24
N ASP A 260 17.19 6.98 1.13
CA ASP A 260 16.30 5.88 0.74
C ASP A 260 15.00 6.43 0.13
N VAL A 261 14.48 7.52 0.70
CA VAL A 261 13.33 8.25 0.15
C VAL A 261 13.63 8.75 -1.25
N LYS A 262 14.82 9.35 -1.48
CA LYS A 262 15.24 9.83 -2.81
C LYS A 262 15.30 8.72 -3.85
N GLU A 263 15.85 7.57 -3.48
CA GLU A 263 15.93 6.41 -4.39
C GLU A 263 14.55 5.85 -4.73
N LEU A 264 13.63 5.77 -3.75
CA LEU A 264 12.23 5.38 -4.00
C LEU A 264 11.47 6.40 -4.86
N GLN A 265 11.79 7.70 -4.73
CA GLN A 265 11.28 8.74 -5.62
C GLN A 265 11.79 8.55 -7.05
N ALA A 266 13.09 8.30 -7.23
CA ALA A 266 13.68 8.03 -8.55
C ALA A 266 13.07 6.77 -9.19
N ALA A 267 12.74 5.76 -8.38
CA ALA A 267 12.06 4.53 -8.81
C ALA A 267 10.55 4.71 -9.07
N ARG A 268 9.96 5.89 -8.79
CA ARG A 268 8.51 6.16 -8.85
C ARG A 268 7.67 5.24 -7.98
N VAL A 269 8.24 4.75 -6.88
CA VAL A 269 7.53 4.00 -5.84
C VAL A 269 6.98 4.97 -4.80
N LEU A 270 7.66 6.09 -4.55
CA LEU A 270 7.24 7.09 -3.57
C LEU A 270 7.16 8.47 -4.24
N HIS A 271 6.04 9.15 -4.12
CA HIS A 271 5.85 10.52 -4.57
C HIS A 271 5.77 11.44 -3.35
N ASN A 272 6.78 12.29 -3.16
CA ASN A 272 6.82 13.21 -2.01
C ASN A 272 6.23 14.57 -2.38
N PHE A 273 5.13 14.94 -1.73
CA PHE A 273 4.49 16.26 -1.77
C PHE A 273 4.46 16.94 -0.38
N VAL A 274 5.13 16.36 0.62
CA VAL A 274 5.34 16.98 1.94
C VAL A 274 6.36 18.11 1.84
N GLY A 275 7.33 17.98 0.93
CA GLY A 275 8.34 19.02 0.62
C GLY A 275 9.75 18.61 1.05
N ASP A 276 9.93 18.12 2.29
CA ASP A 276 11.21 17.61 2.79
C ASP A 276 11.21 16.07 2.82
N GLN A 277 12.25 15.45 2.25
CA GLN A 277 12.46 14.00 2.33
C GLN A 277 12.72 13.52 3.77
N ARG A 278 13.29 14.39 4.62
CA ARG A 278 13.58 14.06 6.02
C ARG A 278 12.30 13.86 6.82
N GLU A 279 11.28 14.66 6.55
CA GLU A 279 9.98 14.54 7.23
C GLU A 279 9.30 13.21 6.88
N VAL A 280 9.39 12.78 5.61
CA VAL A 280 8.90 11.47 5.17
C VAL A 280 9.66 10.33 5.87
N ALA A 281 11.00 10.38 5.91
CA ALA A 281 11.79 9.38 6.60
C ALA A 281 11.52 9.36 8.12
N GLN A 282 11.33 10.53 8.72
CA GLN A 282 10.98 10.65 10.14
C GLN A 282 9.61 10.02 10.44
N PHE A 283 8.61 10.21 9.58
CA PHE A 283 7.31 9.57 9.74
C PHE A 283 7.43 8.05 9.80
N PHE A 284 8.14 7.42 8.86
CA PHE A 284 8.34 5.97 8.89
C PHE A 284 9.09 5.55 10.17
N ASN A 285 10.28 6.09 10.41
CA ASN A 285 11.10 5.71 11.55
C ASN A 285 10.44 5.92 12.93
N HIS A 286 9.66 7.01 13.11
CA HIS A 286 9.08 7.34 14.42
C HIS A 286 7.70 6.75 14.66
N VAL A 287 6.87 6.72 13.62
CA VAL A 287 5.50 6.21 13.70
C VAL A 287 5.48 4.73 13.38
N CYS A 288 6.00 4.34 12.22
CA CYS A 288 5.93 2.97 11.71
C CYS A 288 6.91 2.03 12.43
N GLY A 289 8.09 2.52 12.82
CA GLY A 289 9.08 1.73 13.56
C GLY A 289 8.63 1.23 14.94
N LYS A 290 7.50 1.72 15.47
CA LYS A 290 6.89 1.27 16.74
C LYS A 290 5.74 0.28 16.54
N LEU A 291 5.32 0.06 15.30
CA LEU A 291 4.19 -0.80 14.99
C LEU A 291 4.62 -2.28 14.94
N VAL A 292 3.64 -3.17 15.14
CA VAL A 292 3.84 -4.61 15.05
C VAL A 292 3.08 -5.12 13.83
N PRO A 293 3.78 -5.57 12.76
CA PRO A 293 3.11 -6.11 11.59
C PRO A 293 2.54 -7.50 11.85
N ASN A 294 1.65 -7.96 10.96
CA ASN A 294 1.27 -9.37 10.94
C ASN A 294 2.50 -10.22 10.53
N PRO A 295 2.88 -11.25 11.31
CA PRO A 295 4.11 -12.00 11.10
C PRO A 295 4.11 -12.89 9.84
N ILE A 296 2.95 -13.10 9.22
CA ILE A 296 2.78 -13.90 8.01
C ILE A 296 2.77 -13.00 6.77
N THR A 297 2.22 -11.79 6.88
CA THR A 297 2.12 -10.84 5.77
C THR A 297 3.51 -10.49 5.24
N TYR A 298 3.71 -10.65 3.92
CA TYR A 298 4.99 -10.46 3.22
C TYR A 298 6.16 -11.36 3.63
N LYS A 299 5.98 -12.30 4.58
CA LYS A 299 7.05 -13.23 5.02
C LYS A 299 7.74 -13.95 3.86
N GLU A 300 6.97 -14.37 2.86
CA GLU A 300 7.51 -15.02 1.65
C GLU A 300 8.39 -14.07 0.84
N VAL A 301 7.92 -12.85 0.54
CA VAL A 301 8.70 -11.83 -0.18
C VAL A 301 9.99 -11.52 0.58
N GLN A 302 9.88 -11.38 1.90
CA GLN A 302 11.01 -11.15 2.79
C GLN A 302 12.03 -12.30 2.67
N GLN A 303 11.60 -13.55 2.80
CA GLN A 303 12.49 -14.70 2.63
C GLN A 303 13.16 -14.75 1.26
N GLN A 304 12.43 -14.43 0.18
CA GLN A 304 13.00 -14.41 -1.16
C GLN A 304 14.09 -13.32 -1.33
N ILE A 305 13.87 -12.13 -0.75
CA ILE A 305 14.87 -11.06 -0.71
C ILE A 305 16.10 -11.53 0.07
N GLN A 306 15.91 -12.11 1.25
CA GLN A 306 17.00 -12.59 2.09
C GLN A 306 17.85 -13.64 1.35
N VAL A 307 17.20 -14.66 0.76
CA VAL A 307 17.88 -15.70 -0.02
C VAL A 307 18.63 -15.11 -1.22
N HIS A 308 18.07 -14.08 -1.87
CA HIS A 308 18.77 -13.39 -2.95
C HIS A 308 20.03 -12.69 -2.47
N VAL A 309 19.94 -11.92 -1.39
CA VAL A 309 21.07 -11.17 -0.81
C VAL A 309 22.17 -12.12 -0.33
N GLU A 310 21.83 -13.19 0.39
CA GLU A 310 22.79 -14.21 0.84
C GLU A 310 23.49 -14.87 -0.36
N ARG A 311 22.73 -15.20 -1.41
CA ARG A 311 23.28 -15.79 -2.63
C ARG A 311 24.15 -14.82 -3.42
N TYR A 312 23.82 -13.54 -3.42
CA TYR A 312 24.59 -12.49 -4.06
C TYR A 312 25.97 -12.34 -3.41
N TYR A 313 26.02 -12.21 -2.09
CA TYR A 313 27.27 -11.99 -1.35
C TYR A 313 28.11 -13.25 -1.15
N SER A 314 27.51 -14.45 -1.17
CA SER A 314 28.26 -15.72 -1.08
C SER A 314 29.08 -16.04 -2.33
N SER A 315 28.89 -15.32 -3.44
CA SER A 315 29.59 -15.60 -4.70
C SER A 315 30.26 -14.36 -5.27
N LYS A 316 31.59 -14.31 -5.22
CA LYS A 316 32.39 -13.27 -5.87
C LYS A 316 32.05 -13.15 -7.35
N VAL A 317 31.85 -14.27 -8.05
CA VAL A 317 31.49 -14.28 -9.48
C VAL A 317 30.20 -13.50 -9.74
N ARG A 318 29.18 -13.63 -8.88
CA ARG A 318 27.91 -12.90 -9.03
C ARG A 318 28.06 -11.41 -8.78
N MET A 319 28.84 -11.04 -7.76
CA MET A 319 29.18 -9.64 -7.50
C MET A 319 29.90 -9.02 -8.71
N TRP A 320 30.93 -9.69 -9.22
CA TRP A 320 31.67 -9.25 -10.40
C TRP A 320 30.78 -9.18 -11.64
N LEU A 321 29.92 -10.18 -11.90
CA LEU A 321 28.98 -10.15 -13.02
C LEU A 321 27.96 -9.01 -12.90
N SER A 322 27.46 -8.74 -11.71
CA SER A 322 26.54 -7.63 -11.43
C SER A 322 27.23 -6.27 -11.68
N GLN A 323 28.43 -6.08 -11.12
CA GLN A 323 29.24 -4.88 -11.32
C GLN A 323 29.63 -4.70 -12.79
N CYS A 324 30.03 -5.77 -13.49
CA CYS A 324 30.34 -5.73 -14.91
C CYS A 324 29.11 -5.33 -15.74
N ARG A 325 27.94 -5.90 -15.43
CA ARG A 325 26.69 -5.54 -16.09
C ARG A 325 26.34 -4.06 -15.87
N TYR A 326 26.43 -3.60 -14.62
CA TYR A 326 26.11 -2.22 -14.27
C TYR A 326 27.11 -1.20 -14.85
N THR A 327 28.40 -1.52 -14.91
CA THR A 327 29.44 -0.58 -15.36
C THR A 327 29.61 -0.60 -16.88
N TYR A 328 29.60 -1.79 -17.49
CA TYR A 328 29.93 -1.96 -18.91
C TYR A 328 28.74 -2.27 -19.81
N PHE A 329 27.60 -2.71 -19.29
CA PHE A 329 26.43 -3.05 -20.10
C PHE A 329 25.22 -2.13 -19.86
N SER A 330 25.41 -1.02 -19.15
CA SER A 330 24.38 0.01 -18.95
C SER A 330 24.33 1.03 -20.08
N SER A 331 25.42 1.18 -20.84
CA SER A 331 25.50 2.08 -22.00
C SER A 331 25.44 1.27 -23.30
N PRO A 332 24.56 1.64 -24.25
CA PRO A 332 24.52 1.01 -25.58
C PRO A 332 25.88 1.05 -26.30
N TRP A 333 26.65 2.11 -26.10
CA TRP A 333 27.98 2.29 -26.71
C TRP A 333 28.99 1.23 -26.28
N SER A 334 28.92 0.81 -25.02
CA SER A 334 29.83 -0.20 -24.47
C SER A 334 29.54 -1.59 -25.06
N ILE A 335 28.28 -1.88 -25.41
CA ILE A 335 27.90 -3.10 -26.14
C ILE A 335 28.45 -3.07 -27.57
N ILE A 336 28.33 -1.94 -28.26
CA ILE A 336 28.85 -1.76 -29.62
C ILE A 336 30.37 -1.90 -29.63
N ALA A 337 31.05 -1.28 -28.67
CA ALA A 337 32.51 -1.36 -28.53
C ALA A 337 32.97 -2.81 -28.28
N LEU A 338 32.30 -3.54 -27.39
CA LEU A 338 32.60 -4.94 -27.13
C LEU A 338 32.38 -5.81 -28.37
N THR A 339 31.28 -5.59 -29.10
CA THR A 339 30.96 -6.33 -30.32
C THR A 339 32.01 -6.07 -31.41
N GLY A 340 32.42 -4.82 -31.59
CA GLY A 340 33.49 -4.43 -32.50
C GLY A 340 34.84 -5.06 -32.13
N ALA A 341 35.19 -5.09 -30.85
CA ALA A 341 36.41 -5.74 -30.37
C ALA A 341 36.41 -7.25 -30.63
N ILE A 342 35.29 -7.94 -30.39
CA ILE A 342 35.15 -9.38 -30.68
C ILE A 342 35.27 -9.66 -32.19
N LEU A 343 34.60 -8.87 -33.04
CA LEU A 343 34.71 -9.00 -34.49
C LEU A 343 36.15 -8.76 -34.97
N GLY A 344 36.83 -7.75 -34.42
CA GLY A 344 38.24 -7.48 -34.68
C GLY A 344 39.13 -8.66 -34.31
N LEU A 345 38.95 -9.24 -33.11
CA LEU A 345 39.69 -10.41 -32.67
C LEU A 345 39.45 -11.63 -33.57
N LEU A 346 38.20 -11.90 -33.96
CA LEU A 346 37.87 -12.99 -34.87
C LEU A 346 38.54 -12.80 -36.24
N LEU A 347 38.51 -11.59 -36.79
CA LEU A 347 39.18 -11.26 -38.05
C LEU A 347 40.70 -11.47 -37.95
N THR A 348 41.32 -11.02 -36.86
CA THR A 348 42.76 -11.25 -36.64
C THR A 348 43.11 -12.73 -36.47
N ALA A 349 42.25 -13.52 -35.81
CA ALA A 349 42.44 -14.96 -35.67
C ALA A 349 42.34 -15.68 -37.02
N ILE A 350 41.36 -15.31 -37.86
CA ILE A 350 41.22 -15.83 -39.22
C ILE A 350 42.45 -15.46 -40.06
N GLN A 351 42.90 -14.21 -40.00
CA GLN A 351 44.09 -13.74 -40.72
C GLN A 351 45.35 -14.49 -40.26
N ALA A 352 45.53 -14.71 -38.96
CA ALA A 352 46.65 -15.47 -38.43
C ALA A 352 46.61 -16.93 -38.91
N TYR A 353 45.43 -17.57 -38.86
CA TYR A 353 45.24 -18.93 -39.34
C TYR A 353 45.56 -19.09 -40.83
N THR A 354 45.01 -18.22 -41.69
CA THR A 354 45.28 -18.27 -43.13
C THR A 354 46.75 -18.01 -43.43
N SER A 355 47.40 -17.06 -42.73
CA SER A 355 48.82 -16.79 -42.90
C SER A 355 49.72 -17.98 -42.53
N LEU A 356 49.35 -18.76 -41.52
CA LEU A 356 50.09 -19.98 -41.13
C LEU A 356 49.84 -21.13 -42.10
N PHE A 357 48.60 -21.33 -42.56
CA PHE A 357 48.24 -22.37 -43.52
C PHE A 357 48.93 -22.18 -44.88
N PHE A 358 49.00 -20.94 -45.39
CA PHE A 358 49.73 -20.63 -46.63
C PHE A 358 51.25 -20.75 -46.48
N ARG A 359 51.77 -20.64 -45.26
CA ARG A 359 53.20 -20.79 -44.97
C ARG A 359 53.64 -22.24 -44.79
N SER A 360 52.71 -23.18 -44.53
CA SER A 360 53.02 -24.62 -44.43
C SER A 360 52.82 -25.38 -45.76
N THR A 361 52.30 -24.72 -46.79
CA THR A 361 52.00 -25.30 -48.11
C THR A 361 52.94 -24.80 -49.22
N ASN A 362 53.90 -23.94 -48.88
CA ASN A 362 55.10 -23.62 -49.65
C ASN A 362 56.32 -24.14 -48.88
#